data_AF-A0A7Y4YUA4-F1
#
_entry.id   AF-A0A7Y4YUA4-F1
#
_cell.length_a   1.000
_cell.length_b   1.000
_cell.length_c   1.000
_cell.angle_alpha   90.00
_cell.angle_beta   90.00
_cell.angle_gamma   90.00
#
_symmetry.space_group_name_H-M   'P 1'
#
loop_
_entity.id
_entity.type
_entity.pdbx_description
1 polymer ?
#
loop_
_entity_poly.entity_id
_entity_poly.type
_entity_poly.pdbx_seq_one_letter_code
_entity_poly.pdbx_strand_id
1 'polypeptide(L)' 'MPTISQFFGIVVQMFWREHAPPHFHAMYGEYEALIDIRTLEVIK' A
#
# COMPACT_ATOMS: atom_id res chain seq x y z
N MET A 1 2.89 1.73 12.41
CA MET A 1 2.21 1.75 11.11
C MET A 1 1.77 3.17 10.82
N PRO A 2 2.47 3.93 9.97
CA PRO A 2 1.89 5.17 9.46
C PRO A 2 0.88 4.83 8.35
N THR A 3 -0.40 5.03 8.65
CA THR A 3 -1.40 5.28 7.61
C THR A 3 -1.07 6.63 7.00
N ILE A 4 -0.84 6.67 5.69
CA ILE A 4 -0.47 7.88 4.95
C ILE A 4 -1.72 8.65 4.54
N SER A 5 -2.75 7.94 4.08
CA SER A 5 -3.99 8.52 3.58
C SER A 5 -5.16 7.53 3.71
N GLN A 6 -6.38 8.07 3.71
CA GLN A 6 -7.61 7.28 3.69
C GLN A 6 -8.68 8.00 2.88
N PHE A 7 -9.30 7.31 1.93
CA PHE A 7 -10.37 7.85 1.07
C PHE A 7 -11.21 6.73 0.46
N PHE A 8 -12.51 6.95 0.22
CA PHE A 8 -13.43 5.96 -0.36
C PHE A 8 -13.39 4.55 0.29
N GLY A 9 -13.07 4.47 1.59
CA GLY A 9 -12.89 3.19 2.30
C GLY A 9 -11.55 2.48 2.06
N ILE A 10 -10.66 3.08 1.26
CA ILE A 10 -9.30 2.60 1.01
C ILE A 10 -8.36 3.19 2.06
N VAL A 11 -7.55 2.34 2.69
CA VAL A 11 -6.49 2.74 3.61
C VAL A 11 -5.14 2.57 2.94
N VAL A 12 -4.35 3.64 2.85
CA VAL A 12 -3.00 3.62 2.28
C VAL A 12 -1.98 3.60 3.40
N GLN A 13 -1.15 2.55 3.46
CA GLN A 13 -0.15 2.36 4.52
C GLN A 13 1.24 2.04 3.94
N MET A 14 2.28 2.38 4.69
CA MET A 14 3.65 1.99 4.38
C MET A 14 4.34 1.49 5.64
N PHE A 15 4.98 0.32 5.57
CA PHE A 15 5.61 -0.32 6.71
C PHE A 15 7.12 -0.30 6.60
N TRP A 16 7.80 0.27 7.59
CA TRP A 16 9.26 0.43 7.57
C TRP A 16 10.04 -0.89 7.53
N ARG A 17 9.42 -1.99 7.99
CA ARG A 17 10.01 -3.34 8.01
C ARG A 17 9.77 -4.12 6.72
N GLU A 18 8.96 -3.59 5.81
CA GLU A 18 8.77 -4.20 4.50
C GLU A 18 9.83 -3.67 3.54
N HIS A 19 10.43 -4.60 2.80
CA HIS A 19 11.64 -4.37 2.01
C HIS A 19 11.33 -4.50 0.51
N ALA A 20 12.38 -4.35 -0.31
CA ALA A 20 12.30 -4.13 -1.75
C ALA A 20 11.39 -5.13 -2.52
N PRO A 21 10.69 -4.69 -3.58
CA PRO A 21 10.73 -3.33 -4.16
C PRO A 21 10.01 -2.28 -3.28
N PRO A 22 10.30 -0.97 -3.43
CA PRO A 22 9.59 0.08 -2.69
C PRO A 22 8.09 0.09 -3.06
N HIS A 23 7.23 -0.19 -2.09
CA HIS A 23 5.79 -0.28 -2.30
C HIS A 23 5.00 0.36 -1.16
N PHE A 24 3.71 0.60 -1.40
CA PHE A 24 2.73 0.89 -0.36
C PHE A 24 1.55 -0.09 -0.45
N HIS A 25 0.81 -0.21 0.64
CA HIS A 25 -0.34 -1.08 0.76
C HIS A 25 -1.60 -0.26 0.55
N ALA A 26 -2.47 -0.71 -0.34
CA ALA A 26 -3.82 -0.21 -0.49
C ALA A 26 -4.79 -1.28 0.02
N MET A 27 -5.46 -1.02 1.14
CA MET A 27 -6.40 -1.97 1.76
C MET A 27 -7.84 -1.52 1.54
N TYR A 28 -8.71 -2.43 1.14
CA TYR A 28 -10.16 -2.21 1.03
C TYR A 28 -10.92 -3.40 1.64
N GLY A 29 -11.44 -3.23 2.86
CA GLY A 29 -12.02 -4.33 3.62
C GLY A 29 -10.96 -5.39 3.94
N GLU A 30 -11.18 -6.60 3.44
CA GLU A 30 -10.27 -7.75 3.58
C GLU A 30 -9.26 -7.90 2.44
N TYR A 31 -9.39 -7.07 1.40
CA TYR A 31 -8.51 -7.08 0.23
C TYR A 31 -7.32 -6.16 0.43
N GLU A 32 -6.16 -6.58 -0.06
CA GLU A 32 -4.91 -5.83 -0.06
C GLU A 32 -4.30 -5.86 -1.46
N ALA A 33 -3.81 -4.71 -1.92
CA ALA A 33 -2.95 -4.60 -3.09
C ALA A 33 -1.63 -3.93 -2.71
N LEU A 34 -0.51 -4.50 -3.17
CA LEU A 34 0.80 -3.88 -3.06
C LEU A 34 1.09 -3.10 -4.35
N ILE A 35 1.37 -1.81 -4.22
CA ILE A 35 1.60 -0.92 -5.37
C ILE A 35 3.06 -0.46 -5.38
N ASP A 36 3.76 -0.68 -6.50
CA ASP A 36 5.12 -0.16 -6.67
C ASP A 36 5.10 1.38 -6.70
N ILE A 37 5.92 2.02 -5.86
CA ILE A 37 5.92 3.49 -5.76
C ILE A 37 6.45 4.16 -7.04
N ARG A 38 7.29 3.47 -7.80
CA ARG A 38 7.95 4.00 -9.00
C ARG A 38 7.08 3.83 -10.24
N THR A 39 6.42 2.68 -10.40
CA THR A 39 5.63 2.37 -11.59
C THR A 39 4.12 2.49 -11.41
N LEU A 40 3.64 2.50 -10.16
CA LEU A 40 2.20 2.40 -9.79
C LEU A 40 1.51 1.12 -10.27
N GLU A 41 2.30 0.10 -10.64
CA GLU A 41 1.78 -1.21 -10.99
C GLU A 41 1.44 -2.01 -9.74
N VAL A 42 0.45 -2.89 -9.87
CA VAL A 42 0.11 -3.86 -8.83
C VAL A 42 1.15 -4.97 -8.84
N ILE A 43 1.79 -5.19 -7.69
CA ILE A 43 2.80 -6.23 -7.48
C ILE A 43 2.14 -7.53 -7.01
N LYS A 44 1.12 -7.43 -6.16
CA LYS A 44 0.39 -8.54 -5.55
C LYS A 44 -1.01 -8.12 -5.16
#